data_AF-A0A820P8B7-F1
#
_entry.id   AF-A0A820P8B7-F1
#
_cell.length_a   1.000
_cell.length_b   1.000
_cell.length_c   1.000
_cell.angle_alpha   90.00
_cell.angle_beta   90.00
_cell.angle_gamma   90.00
#
_symmetry.space_group_name_H-M   'P 1'
#
loop_
_entity.id
_entity.type
_entity.pdbx_description
1 polymer ?
#
loop_
_entity_poly.entity_id
_entity_poly.type
_entity_poly.pdbx_seq_one_letter_code
_entity_poly.pdbx_strand_id
1 'polypeptide(L)'
;SKVQLVGDAADTALYILCKDQCSMNIERVRKVNPRLKVLPFNSSNKFMITANQLELLDGSKKEQDRIVLVTMKGAPDIVIQRCSTYKTSNGEIVSLNDDMKKTLFNRQEVLGKTGYRVIAMSQLRFTRQEYGEMITKHDKKQTPSTSQEGEDLN
;
A
#
# COMPACT_ATOMS: atom_id res chain seq x y z
N SER A 1 2.56 -29.50 13.18
CA SER A 1 3.25 -29.17 11.92
C SER A 1 3.94 -27.82 12.07
N LYS A 2 5.27 -27.72 11.90
CA LYS A 2 5.98 -26.44 11.97
C LYS A 2 5.68 -25.68 10.66
N VAL A 3 4.88 -24.62 10.72
CA VAL A 3 4.64 -23.75 9.56
C VAL A 3 5.91 -22.94 9.32
N GLN A 4 6.62 -23.20 8.22
CA GLN A 4 7.76 -22.38 7.83
C GLN A 4 7.23 -21.15 7.09
N LEU A 5 7.37 -19.98 7.70
CA LEU A 5 7.04 -18.71 7.06
C LEU A 5 8.22 -18.30 6.18
N VAL A 6 7.92 -18.00 4.92
CA VAL A 6 8.88 -17.50 3.93
C VAL A 6 8.62 -16.01 3.73
N GLY A 7 9.59 -15.17 4.09
CA GLY A 7 9.51 -13.71 4.02
C GLY A 7 10.61 -13.06 4.83
N ASP A 8 10.73 -11.73 4.74
CA ASP A 8 11.65 -11.01 5.62
C ASP A 8 11.15 -11.01 7.08
N ALA A 9 12.02 -10.58 7.99
CA ALA A 9 11.71 -10.58 9.42
C ALA A 9 10.54 -9.67 9.80
N ALA A 10 10.37 -8.53 9.13
CA ALA A 10 9.28 -7.59 9.41
C ALA A 10 7.93 -8.16 8.93
N ASP A 11 7.92 -8.77 7.74
CA ASP A 11 6.73 -9.40 7.16
C ASP A 11 6.28 -10.61 7.96
N THR A 12 7.24 -11.39 8.43
CA THR A 12 7.00 -12.53 9.31
C THR A 12 6.42 -12.06 10.65
N ALA A 13 6.98 -11.00 11.24
CA ALA A 13 6.47 -10.43 12.50
C ALA A 13 5.04 -9.90 12.35
N LEU A 14 4.73 -9.17 11.26
CA LEU A 14 3.38 -8.70 10.98
C LEU A 14 2.39 -9.85 10.75
N TYR A 15 2.80 -10.88 10.01
CA TYR A 15 1.96 -12.06 9.80
C TYR A 15 1.60 -12.75 11.12
N ILE A 16 2.60 -12.95 11.99
CA ILE A 16 2.41 -13.56 13.33
C ILE A 16 1.50 -12.68 14.19
N LEU A 17 1.72 -11.36 14.21
CA LEU A 17 0.85 -10.41 14.93
C LEU A 17 -0.61 -10.57 14.50
N CYS A 18 -0.89 -10.53 13.19
CA CYS A 18 -2.26 -10.66 12.69
C CYS A 18 -2.87 -12.03 13.00
N LYS A 19 -2.11 -13.11 12.85
CA LYS A 19 -2.60 -14.47 13.09
C LYS A 19 -2.87 -14.72 14.57
N ASP A 20 -1.89 -14.42 15.42
CA ASP A 20 -1.87 -14.89 16.80
C ASP A 20 -2.48 -13.87 17.77
N GLN A 21 -2.26 -12.56 17.55
CA GLN A 21 -2.80 -11.52 18.43
C GLN A 21 -4.15 -11.00 17.96
N CYS A 22 -4.37 -10.89 16.65
CA CYS A 22 -5.65 -10.44 16.10
C CYS A 22 -6.63 -11.59 15.78
N SER A 23 -6.23 -12.86 16.00
CA SER A 23 -7.03 -14.05 15.67
C SER A 23 -7.55 -14.06 14.22
N MET A 24 -6.81 -13.46 13.28
CA MET A 24 -7.24 -13.36 11.89
C MET A 24 -6.95 -14.65 11.14
N ASN A 25 -7.96 -15.16 10.42
CA ASN A 25 -7.74 -16.19 9.40
C ASN A 25 -7.15 -15.55 8.13
N ILE A 26 -5.81 -15.52 8.05
CA ILE A 26 -5.07 -14.84 6.97
C ILE A 26 -5.36 -15.46 5.60
N GLU A 27 -5.56 -16.78 5.52
CA GLU A 27 -5.90 -17.46 4.27
C GLU A 27 -7.26 -17.02 3.74
N ARG A 28 -8.27 -16.96 4.61
CA ARG A 28 -9.60 -16.42 4.28
C ARG A 28 -9.52 -14.96 3.86
N VAL A 29 -8.78 -14.13 4.61
CA VAL A 29 -8.60 -12.71 4.29
C VAL A 29 -7.98 -12.53 2.90
N ARG A 30 -6.95 -13.31 2.56
CA ARG A 30 -6.32 -13.26 1.22
C ARG A 30 -7.24 -13.78 0.12
N LYS A 31 -8.04 -14.82 0.40
CA LYS A 31 -8.99 -15.40 -0.56
C LYS A 31 -10.08 -14.40 -0.94
N VAL A 32 -10.66 -13.70 0.04
CA VAL A 32 -11.74 -12.71 -0.21
C VAL A 32 -11.22 -11.32 -0.57
N ASN A 33 -9.90 -11.09 -0.49
CA ASN A 33 -9.30 -9.81 -0.92
C ASN A 33 -8.16 -10.05 -1.91
N PRO A 34 -8.46 -10.53 -3.14
CA PRO A 34 -7.44 -10.92 -4.09
C PRO A 34 -6.54 -9.73 -4.46
N ARG A 35 -5.25 -10.00 -4.57
CA ARG A 35 -4.26 -8.99 -4.96
C ARG A 35 -4.34 -8.75 -6.46
N LEU A 36 -4.53 -7.49 -6.84
CA LEU A 36 -4.62 -7.04 -8.22
C LEU A 36 -3.25 -6.70 -8.80
N LYS A 37 -2.43 -5.98 -8.03
CA LYS A 37 -1.08 -5.56 -8.45
C LYS A 37 -0.16 -5.43 -7.24
N VAL A 38 1.13 -5.61 -7.47
CA VAL A 38 2.18 -5.41 -6.47
C VAL A 38 3.32 -4.62 -7.08
N LEU A 39 3.78 -3.61 -6.35
CA LEU A 39 5.11 -3.04 -6.53
C LEU A 39 5.95 -3.60 -5.36
N PRO A 40 6.84 -4.58 -5.63
CA PRO A 40 7.63 -5.20 -4.57
C PRO A 40 8.55 -4.17 -3.91
N PHE A 41 8.97 -4.48 -2.69
CA PHE A 41 9.99 -3.68 -2.01
C PHE A 41 11.27 -3.66 -2.84
N ASN A 42 11.87 -2.48 -3.00
CA ASN A 42 13.22 -2.33 -3.50
C ASN A 42 13.99 -1.34 -2.62
N SER A 43 15.30 -1.52 -2.49
CA SER A 43 16.16 -0.72 -1.60
C SER A 43 16.26 0.75 -2.01
N SER A 44 16.07 1.05 -3.30
CA SER A 44 16.07 2.42 -3.83
C SER A 44 14.83 3.21 -3.38
N ASN A 45 13.65 2.59 -3.45
CA ASN A 45 12.38 3.19 -3.11
C ASN A 45 12.04 3.05 -1.63
N LYS A 46 12.53 2.01 -0.95
CA LYS A 46 12.32 1.71 0.48
C LYS A 46 10.85 1.56 0.91
N PHE A 47 9.97 1.18 -0.02
CA PHE A 47 8.58 0.83 0.26
C PHE A 47 8.07 -0.27 -0.67
N MET A 48 6.97 -0.89 -0.27
CA MET A 48 6.17 -1.84 -1.06
C MET A 48 4.74 -1.31 -1.16
N ILE A 49 4.11 -1.46 -2.34
CA ILE A 49 2.70 -1.13 -2.55
C ILE A 49 1.96 -2.38 -3.02
N THR A 50 0.76 -2.59 -2.48
CA THR A 50 -0.17 -3.60 -3.00
C THR A 50 -1.52 -2.98 -3.26
N ALA A 51 -2.15 -3.39 -4.37
CA ALA A 51 -3.55 -3.13 -4.64
C ALA A 51 -4.32 -4.43 -4.46
N ASN A 52 -5.38 -4.40 -3.65
CA ASN A 52 -6.24 -5.53 -3.39
C ASN A 52 -7.68 -5.13 -3.68
N GLN A 53 -8.43 -6.03 -4.32
CA GLN A 53 -9.87 -5.90 -4.36
C GLN A 53 -10.39 -6.12 -2.94
N LEU A 54 -11.16 -5.19 -2.39
CA LEU A 54 -11.94 -5.47 -1.18
C LEU A 54 -13.25 -6.10 -1.62
N GLU A 55 -13.49 -7.34 -1.21
CA GLU A 55 -14.85 -7.85 -1.15
C GLU A 55 -15.51 -7.25 0.09
N LEU A 56 -16.60 -6.53 -0.12
CA LEU A 56 -17.51 -6.24 0.98
C LEU A 56 -18.13 -7.59 1.38
N LEU A 57 -18.33 -7.80 2.69
CA LEU A 57 -19.05 -8.97 3.23
C LEU A 57 -20.46 -9.13 2.60
N ASP A 58 -20.95 -8.06 1.99
CA ASP A 58 -22.09 -7.97 1.11
C ASP A 58 -21.69 -8.33 -0.34
N GLY A 59 -21.99 -9.58 -0.74
CA GLY A 59 -21.81 -10.08 -2.11
C GLY A 59 -22.79 -9.53 -3.15
N SER A 60 -23.66 -8.58 -2.79
CA SER A 60 -24.66 -8.00 -3.72
C SER A 60 -24.09 -6.93 -4.65
N LYS A 61 -22.91 -6.38 -4.35
CA LYS A 61 -22.29 -5.37 -5.21
C LYS A 61 -21.65 -5.98 -6.45
N LYS A 62 -22.01 -5.43 -7.62
CA LYS A 62 -21.35 -5.74 -8.89
C LYS A 62 -19.86 -5.44 -8.79
N GLU A 63 -19.05 -6.15 -9.55
CA GLU A 63 -17.58 -6.01 -9.51
C GLU A 63 -17.10 -4.56 -9.74
N GLN A 64 -17.78 -3.83 -10.62
CA GLN A 64 -17.56 -2.41 -10.90
C GLN A 64 -17.80 -1.47 -9.71
N ASP A 65 -18.63 -1.87 -8.75
CA ASP A 65 -18.98 -1.08 -7.56
C ASP A 65 -18.12 -1.45 -6.35
N ARG A 66 -17.17 -2.39 -6.53
CA ARG A 66 -16.29 -2.83 -5.46
C ARG A 66 -15.14 -1.84 -5.25
N ILE A 67 -14.66 -1.76 -4.02
CA ILE A 67 -13.56 -0.88 -3.64
C ILE A 67 -12.22 -1.58 -3.85
N VAL A 68 -11.25 -0.87 -4.43
CA VAL A 68 -9.85 -1.28 -4.45
C VAL A 68 -9.14 -0.59 -3.29
N LEU A 69 -8.53 -1.38 -2.41
CA LEU A 69 -7.66 -0.88 -1.35
C LEU A 69 -6.21 -0.94 -1.82
N VAL A 70 -5.59 0.23 -1.91
CA VAL A 70 -4.16 0.36 -2.11
C VAL A 70 -3.52 0.55 -0.75
N THR A 71 -2.58 -0.32 -0.40
CA THR A 71 -1.80 -0.22 0.84
C THR A 71 -0.33 -0.04 0.51
N MET A 72 0.36 0.75 1.34
CA MET A 72 1.80 0.95 1.26
C MET A 72 2.41 0.68 2.63
N LYS A 73 3.56 -0.01 2.64
CA LYS A 73 4.40 -0.14 3.84
C LYS A 73 5.85 0.15 3.49
N GLY A 74 6.61 0.71 4.41
CA GLY A 74 8.02 1.03 4.18
C GLY A 74 8.67 1.85 5.27
N ALA A 75 9.82 2.43 4.92
CA ALA A 75 10.55 3.32 5.80
C ALA A 75 9.66 4.55 6.15
N PRO A 76 9.58 4.97 7.44
CA PRO A 76 8.64 6.00 7.83
C PRO A 76 8.85 7.36 7.17
N ASP A 77 10.09 7.78 6.99
CA ASP A 77 10.48 8.99 6.25
C ASP A 77 9.93 8.99 4.82
N ILE A 78 9.95 7.85 4.14
CA ILE A 78 9.46 7.73 2.77
C ILE A 78 7.94 7.67 2.69
N VAL A 79 7.30 6.91 3.59
CA VAL A 79 5.85 6.72 3.60
C VAL A 79 5.13 7.99 4.02
N ILE A 80 5.57 8.65 5.10
CA ILE A 80 4.92 9.85 5.66
C ILE A 80 4.95 11.00 4.65
N GLN A 81 6.05 11.15 3.91
CA GLN A 81 6.17 12.18 2.85
C GLN A 81 5.18 11.99 1.69
N ARG A 82 4.58 10.80 1.54
CA ARG A 82 3.61 10.47 0.48
C ARG A 82 2.16 10.57 0.94
N CYS A 83 1.94 10.90 2.21
CA CYS A 83 0.61 11.01 2.79
C CYS A 83 0.19 12.49 2.89
N SER A 84 -1.05 12.77 2.52
CA SER A 84 -1.69 14.08 2.72
C SER A 84 -2.59 14.11 3.96
N THR A 85 -2.99 12.95 4.46
CA THR A 85 -3.86 12.79 5.63
C THR A 85 -3.37 11.66 6.52
N TYR A 86 -3.84 11.63 7.77
CA TYR A 86 -3.63 10.51 8.69
C TYR A 86 -4.94 10.17 9.42
N LYS A 87 -5.01 8.93 9.93
CA LYS A 87 -6.13 8.46 10.74
C LYS A 87 -5.80 8.64 12.22
N THR A 88 -6.63 9.39 12.93
CA THR A 88 -6.53 9.61 14.38
C THR A 88 -7.01 8.38 15.17
N SER A 89 -6.77 8.36 16.48
CA SER A 89 -7.17 7.26 17.38
C SER A 89 -8.69 7.07 17.49
N ASN A 90 -9.48 8.14 17.37
CA ASN A 90 -10.94 8.09 17.29
C ASN A 90 -11.46 7.67 15.90
N GLY A 91 -10.56 7.53 14.92
CA GLY A 91 -10.87 7.02 13.59
C GLY A 91 -11.14 8.08 12.52
N GLU A 92 -11.03 9.36 12.86
CA GLU A 92 -11.18 10.48 11.92
C GLU A 92 -10.00 10.55 10.94
N ILE A 93 -10.27 11.03 9.74
CA ILE A 93 -9.25 11.31 8.72
C ILE A 93 -9.04 12.82 8.70
N VAL A 94 -7.84 13.27 9.07
CA VAL A 94 -7.50 14.70 9.13
C VAL A 94 -6.24 15.00 8.33
N SER A 95 -6.03 16.28 8.00
CA SER A 95 -4.87 16.73 7.23
C SER A 95 -3.56 16.45 7.96
N LEU A 96 -2.58 15.91 7.24
CA LEU A 96 -1.23 15.70 7.73
C LEU A 96 -0.38 16.96 7.51
N ASN A 97 -0.51 17.89 8.44
CA ASN A 97 0.29 19.12 8.45
C ASN A 97 1.74 18.87 8.91
N ASP A 98 2.60 19.89 8.77
CA ASP A 98 4.03 19.74 9.06
C ASP A 98 4.34 19.53 10.54
N ASP A 99 3.51 20.07 11.45
CA ASP A 99 3.71 19.85 12.88
C ASP A 99 3.40 18.40 13.29
N MET A 100 2.38 17.80 12.67
CA MET A 100 2.11 16.37 12.85
C MET A 100 3.21 15.51 12.21
N LYS A 101 3.75 15.89 11.04
CA LYS A 101 4.92 15.18 10.46
C LYS A 101 6.11 15.21 11.40
N LYS A 102 6.45 16.38 11.99
CA LYS A 102 7.51 16.51 13.01
C LYS A 102 7.25 15.59 14.20
N THR A 103 6.00 15.55 14.68
CA THR A 103 5.61 14.66 15.79
C THR A 103 5.85 13.18 15.44
N LEU A 104 5.50 12.75 14.23
CA LEU A 104 5.72 11.37 13.78
C LEU A 104 7.22 11.05 13.64
N PHE A 105 8.03 11.96 13.10
CA PHE A 105 9.48 11.76 12.97
C PHE A 105 10.20 11.74 14.31
N ASN A 106 9.82 12.62 15.25
CA ASN A 106 10.36 12.58 16.61
C ASN A 106 10.03 11.24 17.28
N ARG A 107 8.81 10.72 17.08
CA ARG A 107 8.43 9.41 17.63
C ARG A 107 9.20 8.26 16.99
N GLN A 108 9.43 8.30 15.67
CA GLN A 108 10.31 7.35 14.99
C GLN A 108 11.71 7.37 15.59
N GLU A 109 12.28 8.55 15.83
CA GLU A 109 13.62 8.70 16.39
C GLU A 109 13.71 8.11 17.80
N VAL A 110 12.75 8.41 18.66
CA VAL A 110 12.67 7.86 20.03
C VAL A 110 12.60 6.33 20.01
N LEU A 111 11.73 5.76 19.17
CA LEU A 111 11.61 4.30 19.04
C LEU A 111 12.90 3.67 18.51
N GLY A 112 13.56 4.32 17.54
CA GLY A 112 14.85 3.89 17.01
C GLY A 112 15.96 3.89 18.06
N LYS A 113 16.04 4.93 18.90
CA LYS A 113 16.99 5.01 20.03
C LYS A 113 16.80 3.90 21.06
N THR A 114 15.57 3.42 21.23
CA THR A 114 15.23 2.29 22.11
C THR A 114 15.46 0.92 21.43
N GLY A 115 15.97 0.89 20.20
CA GLY A 115 16.30 -0.34 19.48
C GLY A 115 15.14 -0.96 18.69
N TYR A 116 13.98 -0.29 18.60
CA TYR A 116 12.88 -0.76 17.78
C TYR A 116 13.10 -0.48 16.29
N ARG A 117 12.69 -1.42 15.45
CA ARG A 117 12.53 -1.18 14.01
C ARG A 117 11.12 -0.65 13.77
N VAL A 118 11.02 0.49 13.09
CA VAL A 118 9.74 1.16 12.81
C VAL A 118 9.39 0.97 11.34
N ILE A 119 8.17 0.49 11.09
CA ILE A 119 7.56 0.42 9.75
C ILE A 119 6.36 1.35 9.73
N ALA A 120 6.27 2.20 8.71
CA ALA A 120 5.07 3.00 8.49
C ALA A 120 4.15 2.29 7.49
N MET A 121 2.85 2.45 7.70
CA MET A 121 1.81 1.90 6.83
C MET A 121 0.84 3.01 6.45
N SER A 122 0.39 3.00 5.21
CA SER A 122 -0.68 3.87 4.73
C SER A 122 -1.63 3.12 3.82
N GLN A 123 -2.81 3.68 3.62
CA GLN A 123 -3.83 3.10 2.76
C GLN A 123 -4.63 4.18 2.04
N LEU A 124 -5.12 3.87 0.85
CA LEU A 124 -6.03 4.69 0.08
C LEU A 124 -7.07 3.80 -0.61
N ARG A 125 -8.30 4.29 -0.69
CA ARG A 125 -9.43 3.56 -1.28
C ARG A 125 -9.80 4.22 -2.60
N PHE A 126 -10.05 3.37 -3.58
CA PHE A 126 -10.55 3.78 -4.90
C PHE A 126 -11.78 2.95 -5.23
N THR A 127 -12.70 3.52 -5.99
CA THR A 127 -13.65 2.72 -6.75
C THR A 127 -12.89 1.88 -7.79
N ARG A 128 -13.51 0.80 -8.28
CA ARG A 128 -12.93 -0.01 -9.36
C ARG A 128 -12.67 0.82 -10.63
N GLN A 129 -13.55 1.76 -10.93
CA GLN A 129 -13.42 2.68 -12.06
C GLN A 129 -12.19 3.60 -11.91
N GLU A 130 -12.09 4.35 -10.80
CA GLU A 130 -10.96 5.26 -10.56
C GLU A 130 -9.62 4.51 -10.61
N TYR A 131 -9.57 3.30 -10.06
CA TYR A 131 -8.40 2.45 -10.14
C TYR A 131 -8.04 2.08 -11.60
N GLY A 132 -9.03 1.67 -12.41
CA GLY A 132 -8.82 1.34 -13.81
C GLY A 132 -8.30 2.52 -14.64
N GLU A 133 -8.84 3.72 -14.40
CA GLU A 133 -8.40 4.94 -15.06
C GLU A 133 -6.96 5.32 -14.71
N MET A 134 -6.57 5.19 -13.43
CA MET A 134 -5.21 5.46 -12.98
C MET A 134 -4.19 4.51 -13.63
N ILE A 135 -4.49 3.21 -13.66
CA ILE A 135 -3.58 2.22 -14.27
C ILE A 135 -3.44 2.45 -15.77
N THR A 136 -4.54 2.71 -16.48
CA THR A 136 -4.52 2.98 -17.92
C THR A 136 -3.70 4.22 -18.26
N LYS A 137 -3.81 5.30 -17.47
CA LYS A 137 -3.01 6.52 -17.64
C LYS A 137 -1.51 6.28 -17.42
N HIS A 138 -1.17 5.42 -16.45
CA HIS A 138 0.22 5.06 -16.17
C HIS A 138 0.82 4.23 -17.31
N ASP A 139 0.10 3.22 -17.82
CA ASP A 139 0.60 2.35 -18.87
C ASP A 139 0.78 3.12 -20.19
N LYS A 140 -0.13 4.04 -20.54
CA LYS A 140 0.01 4.94 -21.70
C LYS A 140 1.22 5.89 -21.61
N LYS A 141 1.68 6.25 -20.41
CA LYS A 141 2.88 7.08 -20.22
C LYS A 141 4.18 6.29 -20.35
N GLN A 142 4.13 4.96 -20.30
CA GLN A 142 5.30 4.09 -20.43
C GLN A 142 5.50 3.53 -21.84
N THR A 143 4.47 3.59 -22.70
CA THR A 143 4.61 3.29 -24.13
C THR A 143 5.21 4.52 -24.84
N PRO A 144 6.40 4.44 -25.45
CA PRO A 144 6.90 5.54 -26.27
C PRO A 144 5.98 5.71 -27.48
N SER A 145 5.62 6.95 -27.79
CA SER A 145 4.99 7.31 -29.06
C SER A 145 5.97 7.01 -30.20
N THR A 146 5.89 5.83 -30.79
CA THR A 146 6.41 5.63 -32.15
C THR A 146 5.36 6.15 -33.13
N SER A 147 5.84 6.80 -34.21
CA SER A 147 5.12 7.41 -35.35
C SER A 147 4.74 8.89 -35.10
N GLN A 148 5.11 9.89 -35.91
CA GLN A 148 5.59 9.94 -37.30
C GLN A 148 6.38 11.24 -37.54
N GLU A 149 7.41 11.16 -38.39
CA GLU A 149 7.84 12.13 -39.42
C GLU A 149 8.87 11.29 -40.22
N GLY A 150 8.76 11.03 -41.51
CA GLY A 150 8.25 11.81 -42.62
C GLY A 150 9.26 11.53 -43.74
N GLU A 151 8.77 11.20 -44.93
CA GLU A 151 9.56 11.00 -46.13
C GLU A 151 10.57 12.15 -46.33
N ASP A 152 11.78 11.85 -46.80
CA ASP A 152 12.32 12.61 -47.93
C ASP A 152 13.46 11.88 -48.64
N LEU A 153 13.42 12.09 -49.95
CA LEU A 153 14.20 11.54 -51.05
C LEU A 153 15.71 11.84 -50.97
N ASN A 154 16.55 10.81 -51.11
CA ASN A 154 17.58 10.66 -52.17
C ASN A 154 18.47 9.43 -51.92
#